data_AF-A0A2V9F6T6-F1
#
_entry.id   AF-A0A2V9F6T6-F1
#
_cell.length_a   1.000
_cell.length_b   1.000
_cell.length_c   1.000
_cell.angle_alpha   90.00
_cell.angle_beta   90.00
_cell.angle_gamma   90.00
#
_symmetry.space_group_name_H-M   'P 1'
#
loop_
_entity.id
_entity.type
_entity.pdbx_description
1 polymer ?
#
loop_
_entity_poly.entity_id
_entity_poly.type
_entity_poly.pdbx_seq_one_letter_code
_entity_poly.pdbx_strand_id
1 'polypeptide(L)'
;APERRREFSELIELAYALPNLADELRNDVLLRRLQFILRSEGNKVVASNERLVAQLRRVLDVRQSAERREVGRLIQEIKTLAHRTRDLPMHLELIEVDTNIEISSVMSKAPWTPATSIEFGEGLQVSEGGDYRETLAAFLRLHPVDFERLRKNIRDCLQTRVQISLPELLDLCPPRNGVLELLAYLLIADSDGPHVVLESLDLIKLPGEARSFRVPQIIFSNT
;
A
#
# COMPACT_ATOMS: atom_id res chain seq x y z
N ALA A 1 39.39 -12.28 -16.66
CA ALA A 1 38.60 -13.54 -16.55
C ALA A 1 39.32 -14.82 -17.02
N PRO A 2 40.15 -14.83 -18.09
CA PRO A 2 40.95 -16.02 -18.45
C PRO A 2 42.18 -16.22 -17.56
N GLU A 3 42.77 -15.14 -17.04
CA GLU A 3 43.98 -15.18 -16.19
C GLU A 3 43.74 -15.88 -14.85
N ARG A 4 42.73 -15.45 -14.08
CA ARG A 4 42.34 -16.11 -12.82
C ARG A 4 41.99 -17.61 -12.99
N ARG A 5 41.60 -18.03 -14.20
CA ARG A 5 41.32 -19.45 -14.49
C ARG A 5 42.60 -20.26 -14.63
N ARG A 6 43.60 -19.71 -15.33
CA ARG A 6 44.93 -20.34 -15.42
C ARG A 6 45.57 -20.42 -14.04
N GLU A 7 45.54 -19.32 -13.31
CA GLU A 7 46.08 -19.24 -11.94
C GLU A 7 45.42 -20.28 -11.01
N PHE A 8 44.09 -20.43 -11.04
CA PHE A 8 43.40 -21.45 -10.25
C PHE A 8 43.77 -22.88 -10.66
N SER A 9 43.91 -23.15 -11.97
CA SER A 9 44.37 -24.47 -12.45
C SER A 9 45.81 -24.75 -12.03
N GLU A 10 46.69 -23.75 -12.11
CA GLU A 10 48.09 -23.85 -11.67
C GLU A 10 48.19 -24.11 -10.16
N LEU A 11 47.38 -23.42 -9.35
CA LEU A 11 47.29 -23.62 -7.91
C LEU A 11 46.77 -25.01 -7.54
N ILE A 12 45.81 -25.54 -8.30
CA ILE A 12 45.32 -26.92 -8.14
C ILE A 12 46.46 -27.90 -8.43
N GLU A 13 47.15 -27.77 -9.55
CA GLU A 13 48.27 -28.67 -9.89
C GLU A 13 49.41 -28.59 -8.87
N LEU A 14 49.72 -27.41 -8.36
CA LEU A 14 50.67 -27.22 -7.26
C LEU A 14 50.22 -27.92 -5.97
N ALA A 15 48.93 -27.86 -5.64
CA ALA A 15 48.37 -28.53 -4.46
C ALA A 15 48.46 -30.07 -4.57
N TYR A 16 48.24 -30.64 -5.76
CA TYR A 16 48.40 -32.08 -6.02
C TYR A 16 49.87 -32.53 -6.08
N ALA A 17 50.81 -31.62 -6.34
CA ALA A 17 52.25 -31.90 -6.37
C ALA A 17 52.90 -31.96 -4.98
N LEU A 18 52.19 -31.60 -3.90
CA LEU A 18 52.74 -31.58 -2.55
C LEU A 18 53.19 -32.98 -2.08
N PRO A 19 54.41 -33.12 -1.51
CA PRO A 19 54.98 -34.42 -1.16
C PRO A 19 54.28 -35.10 0.04
N ASN A 20 53.59 -34.34 0.89
CA ASN A 20 52.92 -34.85 2.10
C ASN A 20 51.41 -35.12 1.90
N LEU A 21 50.93 -35.08 0.65
CA LEU A 21 49.53 -35.34 0.35
C LEU A 21 49.25 -36.85 0.44
N ALA A 22 48.24 -37.23 1.23
CA ALA A 22 47.80 -38.62 1.34
C ALA A 22 47.40 -39.18 -0.04
N ASP A 23 47.76 -40.43 -0.32
CA ASP A 23 47.54 -41.06 -1.63
C ASP A 23 46.04 -41.15 -2.01
N GLU A 24 45.16 -41.22 -1.02
CA GLU A 24 43.70 -41.16 -1.22
C GLU A 24 43.27 -39.81 -1.83
N LEU A 25 43.80 -38.69 -1.32
CA LEU A 25 43.51 -37.36 -1.85
C LEU A 25 44.23 -37.09 -3.17
N ARG A 26 45.40 -37.69 -3.40
CA ARG A 26 46.14 -37.57 -4.67
C ARG A 26 45.40 -38.19 -5.84
N ASN A 27 44.64 -39.26 -5.59
CA ASN A 27 43.81 -39.94 -6.58
C ASN A 27 42.42 -39.33 -6.75
N ASP A 28 41.99 -38.43 -5.86
CA ASP A 28 40.70 -37.79 -5.94
C ASP A 28 40.68 -36.70 -7.04
N VAL A 29 39.69 -36.76 -7.93
CA VAL A 29 39.52 -35.85 -9.07
C VAL A 29 38.58 -34.68 -8.72
N LEU A 30 38.07 -34.61 -7.49
CA LEU A 30 37.08 -33.62 -7.07
C LEU A 30 37.53 -32.17 -7.33
N LEU A 31 38.73 -31.77 -6.92
CA LEU A 31 39.19 -30.39 -7.09
C LEU A 31 39.39 -30.03 -8.58
N ARG A 32 39.89 -30.97 -9.38
CA ARG A 32 40.01 -30.81 -10.85
C ARG A 32 38.65 -30.67 -11.53
N ARG A 33 37.61 -31.36 -11.03
CA ARG A 33 36.25 -31.28 -11.58
C ARG A 33 35.42 -30.14 -11.03
N LEU A 34 35.77 -29.58 -9.87
CA LEU A 34 35.01 -28.54 -9.17
C LEU A 34 34.76 -27.32 -10.06
N GLN A 35 35.77 -26.87 -10.81
CA GLN A 35 35.64 -25.73 -11.73
C GLN A 35 34.62 -26.00 -12.85
N PHE A 36 34.63 -27.22 -13.39
CA PHE A 36 33.67 -27.64 -14.42
C PHE A 36 32.25 -27.74 -13.85
N ILE A 37 32.10 -28.36 -12.67
CA ILE A 37 30.80 -28.53 -12.00
C ILE A 37 30.19 -27.17 -11.68
N LEU A 38 30.92 -26.28 -11.00
CA LEU A 38 30.46 -24.94 -10.66
C LEU A 38 30.06 -24.12 -11.88
N ARG A 39 30.81 -24.24 -12.98
CA ARG A 39 30.45 -23.59 -14.24
C ARG A 39 29.18 -24.17 -14.84
N SER A 40 29.03 -25.50 -14.83
CA SER A 40 27.85 -26.15 -15.40
C SER A 40 26.59 -25.79 -14.61
N GLU A 41 26.66 -25.78 -13.28
CA GLU A 41 25.54 -25.41 -12.41
C GLU A 41 25.25 -23.90 -12.49
N GLY A 42 26.29 -23.06 -12.53
CA GLY A 42 26.13 -21.63 -12.77
C GLY A 42 25.43 -21.33 -14.10
N ASN A 43 25.82 -22.00 -15.19
CA ASN A 43 25.15 -21.87 -16.49
C ASN A 43 23.68 -22.30 -16.43
N LYS A 44 23.34 -23.37 -15.70
CA LYS A 44 21.95 -23.79 -15.51
C LYS A 44 21.13 -22.73 -14.77
N VAL A 45 21.69 -22.12 -13.73
CA VAL A 45 21.03 -21.03 -12.98
C VAL A 45 20.82 -19.81 -13.86
N VAL A 46 21.84 -19.40 -14.63
CA VAL A 46 21.73 -18.27 -15.58
C VAL A 46 20.64 -18.54 -16.62
N ALA A 47 20.66 -19.73 -17.24
CA ALA A 47 19.65 -20.11 -18.23
C ALA A 47 18.23 -20.16 -17.64
N SER A 48 18.09 -20.59 -16.38
CA SER A 48 16.80 -20.57 -15.67
C SER A 48 16.32 -19.13 -15.45
N ASN A 49 17.21 -18.25 -15.00
CA ASN A 49 16.91 -16.85 -14.76
C ASN A 49 16.50 -16.13 -16.05
N GLU A 50 17.21 -16.36 -17.15
CA GLU A 50 16.86 -15.82 -18.47
C GLU A 50 15.44 -16.23 -18.90
N ARG A 51 15.04 -17.49 -18.66
CA ARG A 51 13.66 -17.95 -18.94
C ARG A 51 12.63 -17.27 -18.06
N LEU A 52 12.91 -17.11 -16.76
CA LEU A 52 12.01 -16.40 -15.84
C LEU A 52 11.81 -14.95 -16.24
N VAL A 53 12.90 -14.25 -16.60
CA VAL A 53 12.84 -12.86 -17.08
C VAL A 53 12.02 -12.77 -18.38
N ALA A 54 12.25 -13.69 -19.32
CA ALA A 54 11.48 -13.73 -20.56
C ALA A 54 9.98 -13.99 -20.31
N GLN A 55 9.65 -14.85 -19.36
CA GLN A 55 8.27 -15.15 -18.99
C GLN A 55 7.59 -13.97 -18.28
N LEU A 56 8.29 -13.28 -17.36
CA LEU A 56 7.80 -12.06 -16.72
C LEU A 56 7.51 -10.97 -17.76
N ARG A 57 8.42 -10.74 -18.71
CA ARG A 57 8.20 -9.79 -19.81
C ARG A 57 6.95 -10.14 -20.62
N ARG A 58 6.81 -11.40 -21.02
CA ARG A 58 5.63 -11.87 -21.75
C ARG A 58 4.33 -11.64 -20.98
N VAL A 59 4.32 -11.91 -19.66
CA VAL A 59 3.13 -11.69 -18.82
C VAL A 59 2.80 -10.20 -18.71
N LEU A 60 3.81 -9.34 -18.53
CA LEU A 60 3.63 -7.88 -18.49
C LEU A 60 3.09 -7.35 -19.82
N ASP A 61 3.66 -7.78 -20.95
CA ASP A 61 3.23 -7.36 -22.29
C ASP A 61 1.78 -7.77 -22.59
N VAL A 62 1.39 -9.00 -22.19
CA VAL A 62 0.01 -9.49 -22.33
C VAL A 62 -0.96 -8.66 -21.48
N ARG A 63 -0.60 -8.33 -20.24
CA ARG A 63 -1.43 -7.49 -19.36
C ARG A 63 -1.58 -6.07 -19.91
N GLN A 64 -0.49 -5.45 -20.36
CA GLN A 64 -0.53 -4.10 -20.91
C GLN A 64 -1.39 -4.04 -22.19
N SER A 65 -1.34 -5.08 -23.02
CA SER A 65 -2.18 -5.17 -24.22
C SER A 65 -3.67 -5.31 -23.89
N ALA A 66 -4.01 -6.10 -22.86
CA ALA A 66 -5.39 -6.27 -22.41
C ALA A 66 -5.97 -4.98 -21.84
N GLU A 67 -5.22 -4.30 -20.96
CA GLU A 67 -5.64 -3.04 -20.34
C GLU A 67 -5.84 -1.93 -21.38
N ARG A 68 -4.93 -1.79 -22.35
CA ARG A 68 -5.10 -0.82 -23.46
C ARG A 68 -6.36 -1.08 -24.29
N ARG A 69 -6.70 -2.35 -24.54
CA ARG A 69 -7.93 -2.72 -25.25
C ARG A 69 -9.18 -2.39 -24.44
N GLU A 70 -9.14 -2.63 -23.14
CA GLU A 70 -10.24 -2.34 -22.23
C GLU A 70 -10.50 -0.84 -22.11
N VAL A 71 -9.45 -0.03 -21.93
CA VAL A 71 -9.53 1.44 -21.93
C VAL A 71 -10.10 1.93 -23.26
N GLY A 72 -9.62 1.41 -24.39
CA GLY A 72 -10.15 1.74 -25.72
C GLY A 72 -11.64 1.41 -25.86
N ARG A 73 -12.07 0.24 -25.38
CA ARG A 73 -13.48 -0.18 -25.38
C ARG A 73 -14.34 0.76 -24.54
N LEU A 74 -13.90 1.08 -23.32
CA LEU A 74 -14.64 1.95 -22.40
C LEU A 74 -14.78 3.37 -22.96
N ILE A 75 -13.71 3.92 -23.54
CA ILE A 75 -13.76 5.23 -24.21
C ILE A 75 -14.76 5.21 -25.37
N GLN A 76 -14.78 4.15 -26.16
CA GLN A 76 -15.73 4.04 -27.26
C GLN A 76 -17.16 3.92 -26.76
N GLU A 77 -17.39 3.15 -25.70
CA GLU A 77 -18.69 3.00 -25.05
C GLU A 77 -19.21 4.35 -24.52
N ILE A 78 -18.37 5.10 -23.78
CA ILE A 78 -18.68 6.45 -23.30
C ILE A 78 -19.03 7.38 -24.47
N LYS A 79 -18.24 7.36 -25.56
CA LYS A 79 -18.54 8.17 -26.75
C LYS A 79 -19.87 7.80 -27.40
N THR A 80 -20.20 6.50 -27.48
CA THR A 80 -21.49 6.06 -28.02
C THR A 80 -22.66 6.46 -27.13
N LEU A 81 -22.52 6.37 -25.81
CA LEU A 81 -23.49 6.84 -24.83
C LEU A 81 -23.69 8.36 -24.95
N ALA A 82 -22.62 9.13 -24.93
CA ALA A 82 -22.68 10.59 -25.08
C ALA A 82 -23.34 11.01 -26.40
N HIS A 83 -23.08 10.28 -27.49
CA HIS A 83 -23.73 10.54 -28.77
C HIS A 83 -25.22 10.22 -28.75
N ARG A 84 -25.63 9.09 -28.14
CA ARG A 84 -27.05 8.70 -28.01
C ARG A 84 -27.84 9.64 -27.10
N THR A 85 -27.20 10.17 -26.06
CA THR A 85 -27.83 11.09 -25.11
C THR A 85 -27.83 12.54 -25.59
N ARG A 86 -27.23 12.83 -26.75
CA ARG A 86 -27.15 14.19 -27.32
C ARG A 86 -28.52 14.81 -27.58
N ASP A 87 -29.45 14.01 -28.10
CA ASP A 87 -30.76 14.48 -28.55
C ASP A 87 -31.87 14.15 -27.52
N LEU A 88 -31.51 13.57 -26.36
CA LEU A 88 -32.49 13.42 -25.28
C LEU A 88 -32.82 14.81 -24.73
N PRO A 89 -34.12 15.15 -24.59
CA PRO A 89 -34.51 16.37 -23.88
C PRO A 89 -33.91 16.30 -22.48
N MET A 90 -33.23 17.35 -22.03
CA MET A 90 -32.80 17.43 -20.63
C MET A 90 -34.04 17.46 -19.75
N HIS A 91 -34.40 16.33 -19.13
CA HIS A 91 -35.42 16.28 -18.10
C HIS A 91 -34.75 16.77 -16.81
N LEU A 92 -34.46 18.06 -16.77
CA LEU A 92 -33.98 18.73 -15.57
C LEU A 92 -35.21 19.08 -14.75
N GLU A 93 -35.57 18.22 -13.80
CA GLU A 93 -35.93 18.77 -12.48
C GLU A 93 -34.65 19.46 -11.99
N LEU A 94 -34.53 20.74 -12.36
CA LEU A 94 -33.43 21.57 -11.89
C LEU A 94 -33.57 21.67 -10.38
N ILE A 95 -32.69 20.98 -9.67
CA ILE A 95 -32.39 21.34 -8.29
C ILE A 95 -31.66 22.68 -8.38
N GLU A 96 -32.37 23.75 -8.05
CA GLU A 96 -31.80 25.08 -7.96
C GLU A 96 -30.98 25.12 -6.66
N VAL A 97 -29.69 24.85 -6.78
CA VAL A 97 -28.76 24.95 -5.65
C VAL A 97 -28.13 26.33 -5.71
N ASP A 98 -28.49 27.19 -4.76
CA ASP A 98 -27.88 28.50 -4.59
C ASP A 98 -26.44 28.32 -4.06
N THR A 99 -25.51 28.14 -4.98
CA THR A 99 -24.08 27.97 -4.69
C THR A 99 -23.28 29.01 -5.46
N ASN A 100 -22.32 29.63 -4.79
CA ASN A 100 -21.37 30.50 -5.46
C ASN A 100 -20.33 29.64 -6.18
N ILE A 101 -20.49 29.46 -7.50
CA ILE A 101 -19.48 28.76 -8.31
C ILE A 101 -18.30 29.71 -8.49
N GLU A 102 -17.22 29.47 -7.76
CA GLU A 102 -15.95 30.15 -8.02
C GLU A 102 -15.38 29.67 -9.36
N ILE A 103 -15.65 30.44 -10.42
CA ILE A 103 -15.04 30.25 -11.74
C ILE A 103 -13.56 30.67 -11.61
N SER A 104 -12.71 29.74 -11.19
CA SER A 104 -11.27 29.94 -11.12
C SER A 104 -10.64 29.75 -12.50
N SER A 105 -9.75 30.66 -12.88
CA SER A 105 -9.00 30.57 -14.13
C SER A 105 -8.06 29.37 -14.10
N VAL A 106 -7.83 28.73 -15.25
CA VAL A 106 -6.80 27.68 -15.35
C VAL A 106 -5.41 28.24 -14.98
N MET A 107 -5.20 29.56 -15.16
CA MET A 107 -3.97 30.24 -14.77
C MET A 107 -3.90 30.60 -13.27
N SER A 108 -4.99 30.45 -12.51
CA SER A 108 -4.98 30.61 -11.05
C SER A 108 -4.71 29.31 -10.30
N LYS A 109 -4.51 28.19 -11.01
CA LYS A 109 -4.01 26.97 -10.37
C LYS A 109 -2.53 27.16 -10.03
N ALA A 110 -2.22 27.02 -8.74
CA ALA A 110 -0.84 26.93 -8.30
C ALA A 110 -0.12 25.77 -9.03
N PRO A 111 1.18 25.91 -9.33
CA PRO A 111 1.98 24.80 -9.83
C PRO A 111 1.80 23.57 -8.94
N TRP A 112 1.81 22.38 -9.55
CA TRP A 112 1.74 21.12 -8.80
C TRP A 112 2.81 21.10 -7.71
N THR A 113 2.38 21.02 -6.45
CA THR A 113 3.24 20.76 -5.30
C THR A 113 3.25 19.26 -5.02
N PRO A 114 4.44 18.62 -4.94
CA PRO A 114 4.52 17.24 -4.51
C PRO A 114 3.92 17.10 -3.12
N ALA A 115 3.20 15.99 -2.88
CA ALA A 115 2.70 15.67 -1.55
C ALA A 115 3.87 15.67 -0.57
N THR A 116 3.73 16.39 0.55
CA THR A 116 4.73 16.43 1.62
C THR A 116 5.02 15.00 2.05
N SER A 117 6.25 14.54 1.81
CA SER A 117 6.71 13.28 2.38
C SER A 117 6.74 13.48 3.89
N ILE A 118 5.78 12.87 4.59
CA ILE A 118 5.79 12.82 6.04
C ILE A 118 6.95 11.89 6.42
N GLU A 119 8.11 12.49 6.68
CA GLU A 119 9.19 11.79 7.35
C GLU A 119 8.73 11.54 8.78
N PHE A 120 8.39 10.30 9.10
CA PHE A 120 8.12 9.90 10.48
C PHE A 120 9.40 10.15 11.28
N GLY A 121 9.40 11.22 12.07
CA GLY A 121 10.46 11.53 13.01
C GLY A 121 10.52 10.43 14.05
N GLU A 122 11.75 9.97 14.32
CA GLU A 122 12.10 8.79 15.10
C GLU A 122 12.02 7.47 14.32
N GLY A 123 13.19 6.86 14.12
CA GLY A 123 13.29 5.51 13.59
C GLY A 123 12.44 4.58 14.45
N LEU A 124 11.58 3.81 13.80
CA LEU A 124 10.74 2.79 14.43
C LEU A 124 11.59 2.03 15.46
N GLN A 125 11.34 2.24 16.76
CA GLN A 125 11.92 1.42 17.81
C GLN A 125 11.25 0.05 17.76
N VAL A 126 11.70 -0.79 16.83
CA VAL A 126 11.36 -2.20 16.81
C VAL A 126 12.02 -2.81 18.04
N SER A 127 11.22 -3.21 19.02
CA SER A 127 11.73 -3.97 20.16
C SER A 127 12.42 -5.23 19.63
N GLU A 128 13.71 -5.39 19.90
CA GLU A 128 14.41 -6.62 19.54
C GLU A 128 13.79 -7.79 20.30
N GLY A 129 13.15 -8.72 19.58
CA GLY A 129 12.78 -10.04 20.10
C GLY A 129 11.31 -10.32 20.38
N GLY A 130 10.35 -9.48 19.95
CA GLY A 130 8.93 -9.83 20.03
C GLY A 130 8.51 -10.87 18.97
N ASP A 131 7.78 -11.92 19.35
CA ASP A 131 7.03 -12.72 18.37
C ASP A 131 5.83 -11.92 17.87
N TYR A 132 6.06 -11.10 16.84
CA TYR A 132 5.04 -10.25 16.25
C TYR A 132 4.07 -11.02 15.35
N ARG A 133 4.18 -12.35 15.22
CA ARG A 133 3.31 -13.12 14.32
C ARG A 133 1.84 -13.02 14.72
N GLU A 134 1.56 -13.05 16.02
CA GLU A 134 0.19 -12.94 16.51
C GLU A 134 -0.35 -11.51 16.34
N THR A 135 0.48 -10.50 16.62
CA THR A 135 0.12 -9.08 16.40
C THR A 135 -0.06 -8.76 14.92
N LEU A 136 0.80 -9.30 14.04
CA LEU A 136 0.72 -9.15 12.60
C LEU A 136 -0.49 -9.90 12.05
N ALA A 137 -0.78 -11.11 12.54
CA ALA A 137 -1.99 -11.84 12.15
C ALA A 137 -3.26 -11.11 12.61
N ALA A 138 -3.25 -10.50 13.80
CA ALA A 138 -4.34 -9.63 14.27
C ALA A 138 -4.49 -8.39 13.38
N PHE A 139 -3.38 -7.75 12.99
CA PHE A 139 -3.37 -6.61 12.09
C PHE A 139 -3.89 -6.97 10.69
N LEU A 140 -3.47 -8.11 10.14
CA LEU A 140 -3.94 -8.61 8.84
C LEU A 140 -5.42 -9.04 8.85
N ARG A 141 -6.00 -9.31 10.03
CA ARG A 141 -7.44 -9.59 10.21
C ARG A 141 -8.29 -8.33 10.39
N LEU A 142 -7.66 -7.16 10.51
CA LEU A 142 -8.39 -5.91 10.58
C LEU A 142 -9.19 -5.72 9.29
N HIS A 143 -10.50 -5.56 9.44
CA HIS A 143 -11.38 -5.34 8.30
C HIS A 143 -11.14 -3.95 7.72
N PRO A 144 -11.26 -3.77 6.40
CA PRO A 144 -11.19 -2.45 5.78
C PRO A 144 -12.23 -1.53 6.41
N VAL A 145 -11.80 -0.31 6.77
CA VAL A 145 -12.69 0.70 7.35
C VAL A 145 -13.54 1.31 6.25
N ASP A 146 -14.86 1.25 6.43
CA ASP A 146 -15.82 1.87 5.52
C ASP A 146 -16.04 3.33 5.92
N PHE A 147 -15.27 4.23 5.30
CA PHE A 147 -15.36 5.68 5.53
C PHE A 147 -16.73 6.26 5.16
N GLU A 148 -17.40 5.73 4.13
CA GLU A 148 -18.72 6.20 3.71
C GLU A 148 -19.77 5.94 4.79
N ARG A 149 -19.70 4.76 5.42
CA ARG A 149 -20.56 4.44 6.57
C ARG A 149 -20.30 5.37 7.75
N LEU A 150 -19.03 5.67 8.07
CA LEU A 150 -18.69 6.58 9.17
C LEU A 150 -19.20 8.00 8.90
N ARG A 151 -19.02 8.51 7.69
CA ARG A 151 -19.59 9.80 7.25
C ARG A 151 -21.11 9.83 7.36
N LYS A 152 -21.77 8.73 6.97
CA LYS A 152 -23.22 8.61 7.09
C LYS A 152 -23.68 8.67 8.56
N ASN A 153 -23.00 7.97 9.47
CA ASN A 153 -23.32 8.03 10.90
C ASN A 153 -23.23 9.45 11.46
N ILE A 154 -22.18 10.20 11.08
CA ILE A 154 -22.02 11.62 11.47
C ILE A 154 -23.21 12.43 10.93
N ARG A 155 -23.52 12.28 9.64
CA ARG A 155 -24.60 13.02 8.97
C ARG A 155 -25.97 12.73 9.58
N ASP A 156 -26.26 11.46 9.87
CA ASP A 156 -27.52 11.03 10.48
C ASP A 156 -27.67 11.61 11.90
N CYS A 157 -26.58 11.70 12.67
CA CYS A 157 -26.59 12.37 13.98
C CYS A 157 -26.79 13.90 13.85
N LEU A 158 -26.13 14.52 12.88
CA LEU A 158 -26.21 15.97 12.60
C LEU A 158 -27.54 16.39 11.94
N GLN A 159 -28.36 15.46 11.46
CA GLN A 159 -29.74 15.77 11.06
C GLN A 159 -30.63 16.14 12.26
N THR A 160 -30.35 15.57 13.43
CA THR A 160 -31.15 15.78 14.65
C THR A 160 -30.52 16.80 15.61
N ARG A 161 -29.21 17.02 15.52
CA ARG A 161 -28.43 17.88 16.42
C ARG A 161 -27.54 18.85 15.64
N VAL A 162 -27.33 20.06 16.18
CA VAL A 162 -26.44 21.07 15.57
C VAL A 162 -24.95 20.68 15.69
N GLN A 163 -24.60 20.02 16.80
CA GLN A 163 -23.24 19.55 17.09
C GLN A 163 -23.27 18.23 17.87
N ILE A 164 -22.24 17.40 17.70
CA ILE A 164 -22.08 16.16 18.45
C ILE A 164 -20.60 15.90 18.75
N SER A 165 -20.30 15.46 19.97
CA SER A 165 -18.93 15.06 20.36
C SER A 165 -18.64 13.62 19.94
N LEU A 166 -17.36 13.29 19.70
CA LEU A 166 -16.97 11.92 19.35
C LEU A 166 -17.42 10.86 20.39
N PRO A 167 -17.30 11.08 21.72
CA PRO A 167 -17.81 10.13 22.70
C PRO A 167 -19.32 9.88 22.58
N GLU A 168 -20.12 10.95 22.43
CA GLU A 168 -21.57 10.84 22.25
C GLU A 168 -21.94 10.11 20.96
N LEU A 169 -21.17 10.33 19.89
CA LEU A 169 -21.37 9.65 18.62
C LEU A 169 -21.11 8.13 18.74
N LEU A 170 -20.09 7.73 19.51
CA LEU A 170 -19.78 6.32 19.74
C LEU A 170 -20.79 5.63 20.65
N ASP A 171 -21.43 6.36 21.56
CA ASP A 171 -22.53 5.84 22.39
C ASP A 171 -23.77 5.55 21.54
N LEU A 172 -24.06 6.39 20.54
CA LEU A 172 -25.18 6.19 19.61
C LEU A 172 -24.88 5.17 18.51
N CYS A 173 -23.66 5.18 18.00
CA CYS A 173 -23.18 4.33 16.92
C CYS A 173 -21.94 3.56 17.37
N PRO A 174 -22.09 2.40 18.06
CA PRO A 174 -20.97 1.67 18.60
C PRO A 174 -20.04 1.17 17.49
N PRO A 175 -18.71 1.34 17.65
CA PRO A 175 -17.75 1.00 16.61
C PRO A 175 -17.65 -0.52 16.43
N ARG A 176 -17.53 -0.98 15.18
CA ARG A 176 -17.47 -2.41 14.85
C ARG A 176 -16.04 -2.93 14.74
N ASN A 177 -15.14 -2.12 14.17
CA ASN A 177 -13.75 -2.47 13.94
C ASN A 177 -12.79 -1.88 14.99
N GLY A 178 -13.31 -1.59 16.20
CA GLY A 178 -12.51 -1.13 17.34
C GLY A 178 -11.77 0.19 17.07
N VAL A 179 -10.48 0.23 17.42
CA VAL A 179 -9.62 1.43 17.34
C VAL A 179 -9.50 2.02 15.94
N LEU A 180 -9.60 1.21 14.89
CA LEU A 180 -9.48 1.70 13.53
C LEU A 180 -10.61 2.68 13.16
N GLU A 181 -11.82 2.47 13.68
CA GLU A 181 -12.92 3.40 13.45
C GLU A 181 -12.71 4.72 14.20
N LEU A 182 -12.08 4.70 15.38
CA LEU A 182 -11.70 5.92 16.10
C LEU A 182 -10.71 6.76 15.28
N LEU A 183 -9.67 6.11 14.76
CA LEU A 183 -8.67 6.78 13.91
C LEU A 183 -9.31 7.31 12.62
N ALA A 184 -10.25 6.57 12.05
CA ALA A 184 -10.97 7.02 10.87
C ALA A 184 -11.90 8.20 11.16
N TYR A 185 -12.58 8.25 12.31
CA TYR A 185 -13.35 9.42 12.74
C TYR A 185 -12.45 10.64 12.95
N LEU A 186 -11.25 10.46 13.51
CA LEU A 186 -10.26 11.53 13.63
C LEU A 186 -9.78 12.02 12.27
N LEU A 187 -9.53 11.11 11.32
CA LEU A 187 -9.14 11.49 9.96
C LEU A 187 -10.26 12.26 9.26
N ILE A 188 -11.52 11.83 9.40
CA ILE A 188 -12.67 12.54 8.84
C ILE A 188 -12.76 13.96 9.44
N ALA A 189 -12.53 14.10 10.75
CA ALA A 189 -12.50 15.39 11.42
C ALA A 189 -11.41 16.33 10.91
N ASP A 190 -10.26 15.79 10.48
CA ASP A 190 -9.14 16.57 9.95
C ASP A 190 -9.30 16.88 8.46
N SER A 191 -9.93 15.98 7.68
CA SER A 191 -9.99 16.09 6.21
C SER A 191 -11.25 16.73 5.66
N ASP A 192 -12.40 16.53 6.30
CA ASP A 192 -13.72 16.90 5.76
C ASP A 192 -14.43 17.91 6.69
N GLY A 193 -14.91 19.05 6.17
CA GLY A 193 -15.94 19.88 6.83
C GLY A 193 -15.52 20.79 7.99
N PRO A 194 -16.48 21.47 8.65
CA PRO A 194 -16.26 22.37 9.77
C PRO A 194 -16.25 21.57 11.08
N HIS A 195 -15.14 20.89 11.32
CA HIS A 195 -14.94 20.05 12.48
C HIS A 195 -13.90 20.72 13.38
N VAL A 196 -14.21 20.82 14.68
CA VAL A 196 -13.31 21.45 15.64
C VAL A 196 -12.61 20.35 16.42
N VAL A 197 -11.31 20.23 16.20
CA VAL A 197 -10.41 19.41 17.02
C VAL A 197 -9.86 20.32 18.12
N LEU A 198 -10.24 20.04 19.36
CA LEU A 198 -9.78 20.77 20.55
C LEU A 198 -8.51 20.10 21.12
N GLU A 199 -7.66 20.88 21.78
CA GLU A 199 -6.44 20.38 22.44
C GLU A 199 -6.74 19.56 23.72
N SER A 200 -7.98 19.58 24.20
CA SER A 200 -8.46 18.74 25.30
C SER A 200 -8.47 17.26 24.90
N LEU A 201 -8.24 16.37 25.86
CA LEU A 201 -8.20 14.92 25.63
C LEU A 201 -9.42 14.24 26.24
N ASP A 202 -10.13 13.47 25.43
CA ASP A 202 -11.22 12.60 25.87
C ASP A 202 -10.72 11.16 26.06
N LEU A 203 -11.23 10.50 27.11
CA LEU A 203 -10.94 9.11 27.41
C LEU A 203 -12.07 8.21 26.88
N ILE A 204 -11.81 7.50 25.79
CA ILE A 204 -12.78 6.62 25.14
C ILE A 204 -12.53 5.16 25.55
N LYS A 205 -13.59 4.46 25.96
CA LYS A 205 -13.57 3.02 26.23
C LYS A 205 -14.39 2.32 25.16
N LEU A 206 -13.74 1.46 24.37
CA LEU A 206 -14.40 0.71 23.32
C LEU A 206 -15.10 -0.53 23.88
N PRO A 207 -16.31 -0.88 23.37
CA PRO A 207 -16.98 -2.10 23.78
C PRO A 207 -16.17 -3.33 23.34
N GLY A 208 -15.77 -4.17 24.29
CA GLY A 208 -15.01 -5.40 24.04
C GLY A 208 -13.49 -5.28 24.18
N GLU A 209 -12.96 -4.06 24.40
CA GLU A 209 -11.54 -3.85 24.71
C GLU A 209 -11.35 -3.37 26.16
N ALA A 210 -10.42 -4.00 26.88
CA ALA A 210 -10.04 -3.59 28.24
C ALA A 210 -9.17 -2.32 28.27
N ARG A 211 -8.91 -1.70 27.11
CA ARG A 211 -8.01 -0.56 26.95
C ARG A 211 -8.81 0.72 26.77
N SER A 212 -8.36 1.77 27.45
CA SER A 212 -8.90 3.12 27.27
C SER A 212 -7.97 3.95 26.39
N PHE A 213 -8.53 4.64 25.41
CA PHE A 213 -7.82 5.46 24.46
C PHE A 213 -7.94 6.93 24.84
N ARG A 214 -6.82 7.65 24.84
CA ARG A 214 -6.80 9.12 24.94
C ARG A 214 -6.77 9.67 23.53
N VAL A 215 -7.82 10.37 23.14
CA VAL A 215 -7.93 11.02 21.83
C VAL A 215 -8.21 12.50 22.02
N PRO A 216 -7.80 13.38 21.11
CA PRO A 216 -8.21 14.78 21.16
C PRO A 216 -9.74 14.86 21.09
N GLN A 217 -10.30 15.85 21.78
CA GLN A 217 -11.73 16.08 21.79
C GLN A 217 -12.15 16.61 20.42
N ILE A 218 -13.09 15.92 19.80
CA ILE A 218 -13.60 16.26 18.47
C ILE A 218 -15.07 16.61 18.59
N ILE A 219 -15.43 17.76 18.02
CA ILE A 219 -16.81 18.18 17.87
C ILE A 219 -17.12 18.26 16.38
N PHE A 220 -18.07 17.44 15.95
CA PHE A 220 -18.63 17.49 14.61
C PHE A 220 -19.77 18.51 14.59
N SER A 221 -19.76 19.39 13.60
CA SER A 221 -20.78 20.42 13.40
C SER A 221 -21.23 20.45 11.93
N ASN A 222 -22.43 20.98 11.68
CA ASN A 222 -23.02 21.06 10.35
C ASN A 222 -22.86 22.46 9.69
N THR A 223 -22.08 23.36 10.29
CA THR A 223 -21.96 24.79 9.90
C THR A 223 -20.56 25.16 9.47
#